data_AF-A0A1H9U2H9-F1
#
_entry.id   AF-A0A1H9U2H9-F1
#
_cell.length_a   1.000
_cell.length_b   1.000
_cell.length_c   1.000
_cell.angle_alpha   90.00
_cell.angle_beta   90.00
_cell.angle_gamma   90.00
#
_symmetry.space_group_name_H-M   'P 1'
#
loop_
_entity.id
_entity.type
_entity.pdbx_description
1 polymer ?
#
loop_
_entity_poly.entity_id
_entity_poly.type
_entity_poly.pdbx_seq_one_letter_code
_entity_poly.pdbx_strand_id
1 'polypeptide(L)'
;MPTTKKELDAAAAQEAEAEQENDPYVPVPLAGYDGVTKDVRALPAGRWRASAFRALNSGDMDAFMALVLHEDDVEVYEELDPDMDAIGRFAEAAARAGGEDLGKSGGPSRSGRSTRRR
;
A
#
# COMPACT_ATOMS: atom_id res chain seq x y z
N MET A 1 -28.43 29.11 -24.49
CA MET A 1 -28.26 27.68 -24.82
C MET A 1 -28.14 26.93 -23.51
N PRO A 2 -29.11 26.08 -23.12
CA PRO A 2 -28.97 25.28 -21.92
C PRO A 2 -27.95 24.15 -22.18
N THR A 3 -26.88 24.12 -21.38
CA THR A 3 -25.84 23.08 -21.42
C THR A 3 -26.47 21.73 -21.12
N THR A 4 -26.20 20.76 -21.98
CA THR A 4 -26.80 19.43 -21.90
C THR A 4 -26.15 18.64 -20.77
N LYS A 5 -26.95 17.94 -19.97
CA LYS A 5 -26.51 17.10 -18.83
C LYS A 5 -25.31 16.16 -19.16
N LYS A 6 -25.19 15.78 -20.43
CA LYS A 6 -24.11 14.95 -20.99
C LYS A 6 -22.74 15.64 -21.05
N GLU A 7 -22.70 16.97 -21.17
CA GLU A 7 -21.46 17.77 -21.16
C GLU A 7 -20.96 17.98 -19.72
N LEU A 8 -21.86 18.02 -18.73
CA LEU A 8 -21.52 18.04 -17.31
C LEU A 8 -20.95 16.70 -16.82
N ASP A 9 -21.51 15.57 -17.26
CA ASP A 9 -20.97 14.22 -16.96
C ASP A 9 -19.58 14.00 -17.57
N ALA A 10 -19.32 14.53 -18.78
CA ALA A 10 -18.01 14.42 -19.42
C ALA A 10 -16.93 15.28 -18.72
N ALA A 11 -17.30 16.45 -18.19
CA ALA A 11 -16.40 17.28 -17.40
C ALA A 11 -16.09 16.66 -16.03
N ALA A 12 -17.09 16.06 -15.36
CA ALA A 12 -16.88 15.35 -14.09
C ALA A 12 -15.99 14.11 -14.22
N ALA A 13 -16.06 13.41 -15.36
CA ALA A 13 -15.18 12.28 -15.65
C ALA A 13 -13.72 12.72 -15.87
N GLN A 14 -13.50 13.88 -16.50
CA GLN A 14 -12.16 14.44 -16.71
C GLN A 14 -11.55 15.05 -15.45
N GLU A 15 -12.35 15.61 -14.55
CA GLU A 15 -11.89 16.04 -13.21
C GLU A 15 -11.50 14.82 -12.36
N ALA A 16 -12.24 13.71 -12.41
CA ALA A 16 -11.87 12.48 -11.72
C ALA A 16 -10.58 11.82 -12.27
N GLU A 17 -10.33 11.92 -13.59
CA GLU A 17 -9.09 11.46 -14.21
C GLU A 17 -7.90 12.37 -13.86
N ALA A 18 -8.09 13.68 -13.79
CA ALA A 18 -7.05 14.64 -13.38
C ALA A 18 -6.77 14.61 -11.87
N GLU A 19 -7.77 14.30 -11.05
CA GLU A 19 -7.61 14.00 -9.62
C GLU A 19 -6.83 12.69 -9.46
N GLN A 20 -7.14 11.63 -10.21
CA GLN A 20 -6.38 10.36 -10.22
C GLN A 20 -4.95 10.49 -10.78
N GLU A 21 -4.71 11.39 -11.73
CA GLU A 21 -3.36 11.66 -12.25
C GLU A 21 -2.51 12.48 -11.24
N ASN A 22 -3.16 13.15 -10.28
CA ASN A 22 -2.52 13.85 -9.16
C ASN A 22 -2.65 13.12 -7.81
N ASP A 23 -3.42 12.03 -7.73
CA ASP A 23 -3.66 11.30 -6.50
C ASP A 23 -2.41 10.46 -6.21
N PRO A 24 -1.64 10.77 -5.16
CA PRO A 24 -0.37 10.11 -4.92
C PRO A 24 -0.56 8.67 -4.40
N TYR A 25 -1.79 8.18 -4.27
CA TYR A 25 -2.10 6.87 -3.70
C TYR A 25 -2.35 5.81 -4.78
N VAL A 26 -1.82 4.62 -4.55
CA VAL A 26 -2.01 3.45 -5.40
C VAL A 26 -2.76 2.38 -4.59
N PRO A 27 -3.70 1.63 -5.19
CA PRO A 27 -4.31 0.48 -4.51
C PRO A 27 -3.25 -0.59 -4.26
N VAL A 28 -3.12 -1.00 -2.99
CA VAL A 28 -2.19 -2.03 -2.52
C VAL A 28 -2.97 -3.04 -1.67
N PRO A 29 -2.83 -4.34 -1.94
CA PRO A 29 -3.49 -5.36 -1.13
C PRO A 29 -2.85 -5.45 0.25
N LEU A 30 -3.67 -5.31 1.30
CA LEU A 30 -3.30 -5.52 2.69
C LEU A 30 -3.99 -6.76 3.24
N ALA A 31 -3.20 -7.72 3.74
CA ALA A 31 -3.71 -8.93 4.36
C ALA A 31 -3.81 -8.74 5.87
N GLY A 32 -5.00 -8.92 6.44
CA GLY A 32 -5.21 -8.92 7.89
C GLY A 32 -4.80 -10.23 8.56
N TYR A 33 -4.80 -10.24 9.89
CA TYR A 33 -4.46 -11.41 10.70
C TYR A 33 -5.36 -12.62 10.41
N ASP A 34 -6.65 -12.38 10.16
CA ASP A 34 -7.64 -13.43 9.85
C ASP A 34 -7.49 -14.03 8.45
N GLY A 35 -6.49 -13.59 7.67
CA GLY A 35 -6.26 -14.04 6.29
C GLY A 35 -7.18 -13.38 5.27
N VAL A 36 -7.96 -12.38 5.68
CA VAL A 36 -8.76 -11.53 4.80
C VAL A 36 -7.87 -10.47 4.17
N THR A 37 -7.87 -10.39 2.85
CA THR A 37 -7.15 -9.33 2.12
C THR A 37 -8.14 -8.26 1.66
N LYS A 38 -7.85 -7.00 1.94
CA LYS A 38 -8.57 -5.85 1.37
C LYS A 38 -7.60 -4.96 0.61
N ASP A 39 -8.07 -4.37 -0.47
CA ASP A 39 -7.28 -3.37 -1.20
C ASP A 39 -7.43 -2.02 -0.50
N VAL A 40 -6.31 -1.42 -0.13
CA VAL A 40 -6.22 -0.12 0.54
C VAL A 40 -5.36 0.83 -0.27
N ARG A 41 -5.67 2.12 -0.23
CA ARG A 41 -4.96 3.17 -0.97
C ARG A 41 -3.75 3.60 -0.17
N ALA A 42 -2.57 3.45 -0.76
CA ALA A 42 -1.29 3.69 -0.12
C ALA A 42 -0.35 4.49 -1.02
N LEU A 43 0.47 5.35 -0.42
CA LEU A 43 1.53 6.04 -1.13
C LEU A 43 2.57 5.05 -1.64
N PRO A 44 3.08 5.21 -2.89
CA PRO A 44 4.18 4.41 -3.39
C PRO A 44 5.47 4.74 -2.65
N ALA A 45 6.41 3.78 -2.61
CA ALA A 45 7.64 3.90 -1.81
C ALA A 45 8.48 5.16 -2.11
N GLY A 46 8.60 5.55 -3.39
CA GLY A 46 9.32 6.75 -3.80
C GLY A 46 8.71 8.08 -3.30
N ARG A 47 7.49 8.04 -2.74
CA ARG A 47 6.80 9.21 -2.16
C ARG A 47 6.77 9.18 -0.63
N TRP A 48 7.34 8.16 0.00
CA TRP A 48 7.37 8.09 1.46
C TRP A 48 8.25 9.18 2.05
N ARG A 49 7.70 9.88 3.04
CA ARG A 49 8.43 10.90 3.79
C ARG A 49 9.51 10.23 4.65
N ALA A 50 10.58 10.95 4.95
CA ALA A 50 11.62 10.47 5.87
C ALA A 50 11.09 10.12 7.29
N SER A 51 9.91 10.62 7.67
CA SER A 51 9.21 10.18 8.89
C SER A 51 8.67 8.75 8.76
N ALA A 52 8.11 8.37 7.61
CA ALA A 52 7.63 7.01 7.36
C ALA A 52 8.79 6.00 7.36
N PHE A 53 9.91 6.32 6.70
CA PHE A 53 11.10 5.47 6.78
C PHE A 53 11.68 5.37 8.20
N ARG A 54 11.61 6.45 9.00
CA ARG A 54 12.04 6.41 10.40
C ARG A 54 11.13 5.53 11.24
N ALA A 55 9.81 5.64 11.07
CA ALA A 55 8.83 4.79 11.75
C ALA A 55 9.05 3.31 11.41
N LEU A 56 9.25 3.00 10.12
CA LEU A 56 9.58 1.66 9.66
C LEU A 56 10.87 1.12 10.29
N ASN A 57 11.92 1.95 10.35
CA ASN A 57 13.21 1.58 10.96
C ASN A 57 13.14 1.45 12.50
N SER A 58 12.25 2.18 13.17
CA SER A 58 12.01 2.04 14.61
C SER A 58 11.06 0.89 14.95
N GLY A 59 10.47 0.24 13.95
CA GLY A 59 9.46 -0.82 14.15
C GLY A 59 8.10 -0.28 14.60
N ASP A 60 7.84 1.01 14.39
CA ASP A 60 6.57 1.65 14.70
C ASP A 60 5.67 1.55 13.47
N MET A 61 4.93 0.45 13.37
CA MET A 61 4.12 0.14 12.20
C MET A 61 2.83 0.95 12.15
N ASP A 62 2.22 1.26 13.30
CA ASP A 62 1.04 2.09 13.38
C ASP A 62 1.34 3.50 12.83
N ALA A 63 2.46 4.10 13.25
CA ALA A 63 2.88 5.39 12.72
C ALA A 63 3.29 5.32 11.25
N PHE A 64 3.88 4.21 10.79
CA PHE A 64 4.18 4.01 9.38
C PHE A 64 2.90 3.96 8.53
N MET A 65 1.92 3.15 8.94
CA MET A 65 0.66 2.95 8.24
C MET A 65 -0.17 4.24 8.20
N ALA A 66 -0.25 4.98 9.32
CA ALA A 66 -0.90 6.29 9.36
C ALA A 66 -0.25 7.36 8.45
N LEU A 67 1.04 7.21 8.11
CA LEU A 67 1.77 8.13 7.22
C LEU A 67 1.73 7.73 5.74
N VAL A 68 1.37 6.48 5.44
CA VAL A 68 1.45 5.89 4.10
C VAL A 68 0.07 5.59 3.53
N LEU A 69 -0.89 5.19 4.36
CA LEU A 69 -2.27 4.97 3.94
C LEU A 69 -3.02 6.29 3.76
N HIS A 70 -4.05 6.23 2.92
CA HIS A 70 -5.08 7.27 2.89
C HIS A 70 -5.86 7.30 4.21
N GLU A 71 -6.29 8.48 4.66
CA GLU A 71 -6.97 8.67 5.97
C GLU A 71 -8.21 7.77 6.13
N ASP A 72 -9.02 7.63 5.07
CA ASP A 72 -10.21 6.75 5.05
C ASP A 72 -9.88 5.25 5.21
N ASP A 73 -8.67 4.83 4.85
CA ASP A 73 -8.29 3.42 4.84
C ASP A 73 -7.50 3.04 6.11
N VAL A 74 -7.27 3.99 7.04
CA VAL A 74 -6.67 3.73 8.36
C VAL A 74 -7.60 2.89 9.23
N GLU A 75 -8.90 3.14 9.20
CA GLU A 75 -9.89 2.32 9.93
C GLU A 75 -9.86 0.86 9.41
N VAL A 76 -9.69 0.68 8.10
CA VAL A 76 -9.56 -0.65 7.49
C VAL A 76 -8.30 -1.38 7.96
N TYR A 77 -7.20 -0.65 8.16
CA TYR A 77 -5.97 -1.19 8.74
C TYR A 77 -6.17 -1.65 10.19
N GLU A 78 -6.81 -0.83 11.02
CA GLU A 78 -7.10 -1.16 12.42
C GLU A 78 -8.03 -2.38 12.53
N GLU A 79 -9.02 -2.51 11.65
CA GLU A 79 -9.90 -3.68 11.59
C GLU A 79 -9.17 -4.96 11.15
N LEU A 80 -8.24 -4.84 10.19
CA LEU A 80 -7.53 -6.00 9.64
C LEU A 80 -6.43 -6.51 10.58
N ASP A 81 -5.88 -5.64 11.42
CA ASP A 81 -4.78 -5.93 12.35
C ASP A 81 -3.68 -6.80 11.71
N PRO A 82 -3.05 -6.35 10.61
CA PRO A 82 -2.12 -7.18 9.85
C PRO A 82 -0.87 -7.53 10.66
N ASP A 83 -0.36 -8.75 10.50
CA ASP A 83 0.90 -9.14 11.12
C ASP A 83 2.12 -8.50 10.43
N MET A 84 3.29 -8.61 11.07
CA MET A 84 4.54 -8.03 10.56
C MET A 84 4.92 -8.58 9.17
N ASP A 85 4.56 -9.83 8.87
CA ASP A 85 4.80 -10.44 7.56
C ASP A 85 3.89 -9.85 6.49
N ALA A 86 2.62 -9.60 6.81
CA ALA A 86 1.66 -8.94 5.94
C ALA A 86 2.01 -7.48 5.69
N ILE A 87 2.47 -6.75 6.71
CA ILE A 87 2.97 -5.37 6.58
C ILE A 87 4.21 -5.35 5.68
N GLY A 88 5.12 -6.32 5.83
CA GLY A 88 6.28 -6.46 4.94
C GLY A 88 5.89 -6.72 3.48
N ARG A 89 4.86 -7.55 3.23
CA ARG A 89 4.32 -7.79 1.88
C ARG A 89 3.63 -6.57 1.30
N PHE A 90 2.89 -5.83 2.14
CA PHE A 90 2.26 -4.57 1.76
C PHE A 90 3.32 -3.53 1.33
N ALA A 91 4.37 -3.35 2.12
CA ALA A 91 5.46 -2.43 1.81
C ALA A 91 6.16 -2.78 0.48
N GLU A 92 6.36 -4.07 0.19
CA GLU A 92 6.89 -4.56 -1.08
C GLU A 92 5.93 -4.30 -2.25
N ALA A 93 4.63 -4.53 -2.05
CA ALA A 93 3.61 -4.27 -3.06
C ALA A 93 3.47 -2.76 -3.35
N ALA A 94 3.52 -1.90 -2.33
CA ALA A 94 3.52 -0.44 -2.45
C ALA A 94 4.76 0.08 -3.20
N ALA A 95 5.93 -0.54 -3.00
CA ALA A 95 7.12 -0.19 -3.75
C ALA A 95 7.01 -0.57 -5.23
N ARG A 96 6.57 -1.81 -5.50
CA ARG A 96 6.36 -2.32 -6.86
C ARG A 96 5.33 -1.49 -7.62
N ALA A 97 4.27 -1.05 -6.93
CA ALA A 97 3.28 -0.11 -7.44
C ALA A 97 3.90 1.25 -7.85
N GLY A 98 4.92 1.70 -7.12
CA GLY A 98 5.68 2.91 -7.42
C GLY A 98 6.76 2.77 -8.51
N GLY A 99 6.93 1.58 -9.10
CA GLY A 99 7.98 1.32 -10.09
C GLY A 99 9.39 1.17 -9.49
N GLU A 100 9.53 1.16 -8.16
CA GLU A 100 10.77 0.88 -7.47
C GLU A 100 10.71 -0.54 -6.89
N ASP A 101 11.66 -1.39 -7.28
CA ASP A 101 11.89 -2.63 -6.57
C ASP A 101 12.49 -2.24 -5.21
N LEU A 102 11.72 -2.34 -4.11
CA LEU A 102 12.26 -2.20 -2.75
C LEU A 102 13.20 -3.38 -2.57
N GLY A 103 14.45 -3.22 -3.02
CA GLY A 103 15.36 -4.30 -3.35
C GLY A 103 15.40 -5.38 -2.28
N LYS A 104 14.57 -6.41 -2.44
CA LYS A 104 14.85 -7.72 -1.87
C LYS A 104 15.99 -8.25 -2.73
N SER A 105 17.21 -8.06 -2.24
CA SER A 105 18.15 -9.15 -2.34
C SER A 105 17.43 -10.36 -1.76
N GLY A 106 16.99 -11.27 -2.65
CA GLY A 106 16.26 -12.46 -2.30
C GLY A 106 17.08 -13.27 -1.30
N GLY A 107 16.86 -13.03 -0.01
CA GLY A 107 17.34 -13.89 1.05
C GLY A 107 16.79 -15.28 0.75
N PRO A 108 17.63 -16.33 0.67
CA PRO A 108 17.17 -17.66 0.30
C PRO A 108 15.99 -18.05 1.19
N SER A 109 14.84 -18.33 0.58
CA SER A 109 13.75 -19.00 1.29
C SER A 109 14.37 -20.24 1.91
N ARG A 110 14.34 -20.37 3.23
CA ARG A 110 14.83 -21.57 3.92
C ARG A 110 14.04 -22.76 3.39
N SER A 111 14.54 -23.42 2.34
CA SER A 111 14.03 -24.73 1.94
C SER A 111 14.38 -25.65 3.11
N GLY A 112 13.36 -26.05 3.87
CA GLY A 112 13.48 -26.97 5.00
C GLY A 112 13.89 -28.36 4.53
N ARG A 113 15.10 -28.53 4.00
CA ARG A 113 15.70 -29.85 3.84
C ARG A 113 16.36 -30.19 5.16
N SER A 114 15.55 -30.77 6.04
CA SER A 114 15.94 -31.40 7.31
C SER A 114 17.22 -32.24 7.11
N THR A 115 18.34 -31.76 7.62
CA THR A 115 19.57 -32.53 7.78
C THR A 115 19.43 -33.43 9.00
N ARG A 116 18.55 -34.44 8.93
CA ARG A 116 18.48 -35.48 9.95
C ARG A 116 19.31 -36.69 9.50
N ARG A 117 20.43 -36.85 10.20
CA ARG A 117 21.40 -37.97 10.20
C ARG A 117 20.79 -39.33 9.86
N ARG A 118 21.47 -40.07 8.98
CA ARG A 118 21.55 -41.53 9.03
C ARG A 118 22.98 -41.95 8.76
#